data_AF-A0A832ZVD4-F1
#
_entry.id   AF-A0A832ZVD4-F1
#
_cell.length_a   1.000
_cell.length_b   1.000
_cell.length_c   1.000
_cell.angle_alpha   90.00
_cell.angle_beta   90.00
_cell.angle_gamma   90.00
#
_symmetry.space_group_name_H-M   'P 1'
#
loop_
_entity.id
_entity.type
_entity.pdbx_description
1 polymer ?
#
loop_
_entity_poly.entity_id
_entity_poly.type
_entity_poly.pdbx_seq_one_letter_code
_entity_poly.pdbx_strand_id
1 'polypeptide(L)' 'MEQVELELVEEYELLGEKRYRFRIKGTSIYLNVGGKDVEDARQKALSMIKEMQLDTILSKLM' A
#
# COMPACT_ATOMS: atom_id res chain seq x y z
N MET A 1 18.35 2.52 -0.86
CA MET A 1 17.03 2.10 -1.36
C MET A 1 16.07 3.16 -0.93
N GLU A 2 15.51 3.92 -1.88
CA GLU A 2 14.42 4.83 -1.55
C GLU A 2 13.26 4.02 -1.04
N GLN A 3 12.74 4.40 0.13
CA GLN A 3 11.64 3.71 0.76
C GLN A 3 10.37 4.06 -0.01
N VAL A 4 9.63 3.05 -0.47
CA VAL A 4 8.37 3.26 -1.19
C VAL A 4 7.40 4.05 -0.30
N GLU A 5 7.02 5.25 -0.75
CA GLU A 5 6.09 6.11 -0.03
C GLU A 5 4.63 5.77 -0.36
N LEU A 6 3.83 5.61 0.70
CA LEU A 6 2.40 5.32 0.60
C LEU A 6 1.56 6.52 1.01
N GLU A 7 0.65 6.92 0.14
CA GLU A 7 -0.41 7.89 0.38
C GLU A 7 -1.73 7.16 0.68
N LEU A 8 -2.37 7.48 1.81
CA LEU A 8 -3.72 6.96 2.10
C LEU A 8 -4.72 7.76 1.25
N VAL A 9 -5.51 7.06 0.45
CA VAL A 9 -6.49 7.67 -0.45
C VAL A 9 -7.90 7.54 0.10
N GLU A 10 -8.21 6.39 0.69
CA GLU A 10 -9.58 6.07 1.12
C GLU A 10 -9.57 5.07 2.29
N GLU A 11 -10.48 5.26 3.23
CA GLU A 11 -10.91 4.26 4.21
C GLU A 11 -12.37 3.90 3.89
N TYR A 12 -12.66 2.60 3.79
CA TYR A 12 -13.99 2.10 3.47
C TYR A 12 -14.26 0.77 4.17
N GLU A 13 -15.53 0.37 4.24
CA GLU A 13 -15.93 -0.93 4.76
C GLU A 13 -16.44 -1.82 3.62
N LEU A 14 -16.05 -3.09 3.64
CA LEU A 14 -16.51 -4.09 2.69
C LEU A 14 -16.75 -5.41 3.45
N LEU A 15 -17.98 -5.93 3.37
CA LEU A 15 -18.39 -7.16 4.06
C LEU A 15 -18.15 -7.13 5.59
N GLY A 16 -18.28 -5.94 6.20
CA GLY A 16 -18.05 -5.74 7.63
C GLY A 16 -16.59 -5.62 8.04
N GLU A 17 -15.65 -5.62 7.07
CA GLU A 17 -14.23 -5.39 7.32
C GLU A 17 -13.80 -3.99 6.90
N LYS A 18 -13.00 -3.33 7.76
CA LYS A 18 -12.33 -2.08 7.42
C LYS A 18 -11.21 -2.32 6.41
N ARG A 19 -11.21 -1.50 5.36
CA ARG A 19 -10.24 -1.54 4.27
C ARG A 19 -9.68 -0.15 4.01
N TYR A 20 -8.44 -0.13 3.58
CA TYR A 20 -7.66 1.07 3.34
C TYR A 20 -7.05 0.97 1.95
N ARG A 21 -7.25 2.01 1.16
CA ARG A 21 -6.66 2.14 -0.17
C ARG A 21 -5.43 3.03 -0.09
N PHE A 22 -4.27 2.45 -0.35
CA PHE A 22 -3.02 3.20 -0.47
C PHE A 22 -2.62 3.35 -1.93
N ARG A 23 -2.14 4.54 -2.29
CA ARG A 23 -1.44 4.78 -3.55
C ARG A 23 0.06 4.76 -3.30
N ILE A 24 0.80 4.08 -4.16
CA ILE A 24 2.25 4.22 -4.19
C ILE A 24 2.58 5.56 -4.88
N LYS A 25 3.16 6.50 -4.14
CA LYS A 25 3.48 7.84 -4.67
C LYS A 25 4.34 7.73 -5.93
N GLY A 26 4.09 8.62 -6.88
CA GLY A 26 4.78 8.61 -8.19
C GLY A 26 4.26 7.55 -9.17
N THR A 27 3.27 6.73 -8.79
CA THR A 27 2.68 5.71 -9.68
C THR A 27 1.15 5.80 -9.73
N SER A 28 0.54 5.02 -10.61
CA SER A 28 -0.91 4.77 -10.64
C SER A 28 -1.29 3.43 -10.00
N ILE A 29 -0.39 2.85 -9.19
CA ILE A 29 -0.60 1.58 -8.49
C ILE A 29 -1.31 1.85 -7.17
N TYR A 30 -2.40 1.11 -6.93
CA TYR A 30 -3.17 1.15 -5.69
C TYR A 30 -3.17 -0.22 -5.02
N LEU A 31 -3.04 -0.22 -3.70
CA LEU A 31 -3.13 -1.40 -2.85
C LEU A 31 -4.34 -1.26 -1.91
N ASN A 32 -5.25 -2.23 -1.98
CA ASN A 32 -6.44 -2.29 -1.16
C ASN A 32 -6.23 -3.32 -0.05
N VAL A 33 -6.05 -2.85 1.18
CA VAL A 33 -5.60 -3.69 2.29
C VAL A 33 -6.62 -3.65 3.43
N GLY A 34 -7.00 -4.82 3.94
CA GLY A 34 -7.81 -4.93 5.15
C GLY A 34 -6.96 -4.67 6.41
N GLY A 35 -7.49 -3.92 7.37
CA GLY A 35 -6.75 -3.58 8.58
C GLY A 35 -7.63 -3.15 9.74
N LYS A 36 -7.06 -3.18 10.95
CA LYS A 36 -7.75 -2.69 12.16
C LYS A 36 -7.77 -1.17 12.22
N ASP A 37 -6.67 -0.55 11.79
CA ASP A 37 -6.46 0.88 11.69
C ASP A 37 -5.55 1.18 10.48
N VAL A 38 -5.30 2.46 10.22
CA VAL A 38 -4.47 2.93 9.10
C VAL A 38 -3.04 2.40 9.20
N GLU A 39 -2.47 2.27 10.41
CA GLU A 39 -1.08 1.87 10.59
C GLU A 39 -0.90 0.37 10.34
N ASP A 40 -1.79 -0.47 10.88
CA ASP A 40 -1.85 -1.90 10.58
C ASP A 40 -1.98 -2.15 9.06
N ALA A 41 -2.86 -1.40 8.40
CA ALA A 41 -3.05 -1.52 6.96
C ALA A 41 -1.81 -1.03 6.17
N ARG A 42 -1.12 0.02 6.63
CA ARG A 42 0.12 0.52 6.04
C ARG A 42 1.24 -0.51 6.13
N GLN A 43 1.43 -1.14 7.29
CA GLN A 43 2.46 -2.17 7.46
C GLN A 43 2.20 -3.38 6.56
N LYS A 44 0.94 -3.82 6.44
CA LYS A 44 0.55 -4.88 5.50
C LYS A 44 0.83 -4.51 4.04
N ALA A 45 0.48 -3.28 3.63
CA ALA A 45 0.77 -2.78 2.29
C ALA A 45 2.28 -2.80 1.99
N LEU A 46 3.12 -2.37 2.94
CA LEU A 46 4.57 -2.43 2.82
C LEU A 46 5.11 -3.87 2.73
N SER A 47 4.52 -4.81 3.48
CA SER A 47 4.87 -6.24 3.37
C SER A 47 4.56 -6.77 1.98
N MET A 48 3.35 -6.49 1.45
CA MET A 48 2.95 -6.90 0.10
C MET A 48 3.90 -6.35 -0.97
N ILE A 49 4.32 -5.08 -0.84
CA ILE A 49 5.28 -4.46 -1.76
C ILE A 49 6.60 -5.23 -1.79
N LYS A 50 7.12 -5.61 -0.63
CA LYS A 50 8.36 -6.38 -0.52
C LYS A 50 8.20 -7.81 -1.06
N GLU A 51 7.12 -8.49 -0.70
CA GLU A 51 6.83 -9.87 -1.14
C GLU A 51 6.68 -9.96 -2.66
N MET A 52 6.07 -8.94 -3.28
CA MET A 52 5.91 -8.83 -4.73
C MET A 52 7.14 -8.25 -5.44
N GLN A 53 8.19 -7.88 -4.70
CA GLN A 53 9.38 -7.20 -5.20
C GLN A 53 9.08 -5.90 -5.99
N LEU A 54 7.96 -5.25 -5.66
CA LEU A 54 7.53 -4.02 -6.34
C LEU A 54 8.51 -2.88 -6.08
N ASP A 55 9.07 -2.80 -4.87
CA ASP A 55 10.12 -1.85 -4.51
C ASP A 55 11.33 -1.94 -5.45
N THR A 56 11.78 -3.15 -5.77
CA THR A 56 12.92 -3.42 -6.66
C THR A 56 12.62 -3.08 -8.12
N ILE A 57 11.38 -3.30 -8.57
CA ILE A 57 10.95 -2.96 -9.92
C ILE A 57 10.83 -1.44 -10.07
N LEU A 58 10.17 -0.79 -9.11
CA LEU A 58 9.95 0.65 -9.12
C LEU A 58 11.27 1.43 -9.04
N SER A 59 12.24 0.97 -8.25
CA SER A 59 13.56 1.62 -8.14
C SER A 59 14.39 1.57 -9.44
N LYS A 60 13.97 0.82 -10.46
CA LYS A 60 14.62 0.78 -11.78
C LYS A 60 13.92 1.66 -12.82
N LEU A 61 12.69 2.08 -12.54
CA LEU A 61 11.83 2.82 -13.46
C LEU A 61 11.71 4.30 -13.07
N MET A 62 11.93 4.62 -11.79
CA MET A 62 11.92 5.95 -11.21
C MET A 62 13.35 6.35 -10.86
#